data_AF-A0A4U7DBN0-F1
#
_entry.id   AF-A0A4U7DBN0-F1
#
_cell.length_a   1.000
_cell.length_b   1.000
_cell.length_c   1.000
_cell.angle_alpha   90.00
_cell.angle_beta   90.00
_cell.angle_gamma   90.00
#
_symmetry.space_group_name_H-M   'P 1'
#
loop_
_entity.id
_entity.type
_entity.pdbx_description
1 polymer ?
#
loop_
_entity_poly.entity_id
_entity_poly.type
_entity_poly.pdbx_seq_one_letter_code
_entity_poly.pdbx_strand_id
1 'polypeptide(L)'
;FWLNVQYPATAVTPVAAVAFVASYLGYDAWVSRRRILALAAPLAALTLLSWTNDYHGLVRTGTELAAYGSETVLVRELGPAWWAGWLYSQVLL
;
A
#
# COMPACT_ATOMS: atom_id res chain seq x y z
N PHE A 1 4.86 8.44 12.41
CA PHE A 1 3.57 9.04 11.98
C PHE A 1 3.51 9.29 10.46
N TRP A 2 4.24 10.25 9.90
CA TRP A 2 4.11 10.65 8.48
C TRP A 2 4.26 9.51 7.47
N LEU A 3 5.16 8.57 7.74
CA LEU A 3 5.33 7.36 6.93
C LEU A 3 4.08 6.49 6.82
N ASN A 4 3.11 6.61 7.73
CA ASN A 4 1.88 5.81 7.74
C ASN A 4 0.75 6.51 6.98
N VAL A 5 0.80 7.85 6.86
CA VAL A 5 -0.21 8.67 6.19
C VAL A 5 -0.26 8.43 4.68
N GLN A 6 0.84 7.93 4.09
CA GLN A 6 0.87 7.57 2.66
C GLN A 6 0.06 6.30 2.34
N TYR A 7 -0.09 5.37 3.28
CA TYR A 7 -0.67 4.04 3.01
C TYR A 7 -2.13 4.07 2.54
N PRO A 8 -3.04 4.90 3.06
CA PRO A 8 -4.39 5.03 2.51
C PRO A 8 -4.38 5.36 1.01
N ALA A 9 -3.55 6.29 0.57
CA ALA A 9 -3.43 6.63 -0.85
C ALA A 9 -2.83 5.45 -1.64
N THR A 10 -1.76 4.84 -1.14
CA THR A 10 -1.16 3.63 -1.72
C THR A 10 -2.16 2.49 -1.88
N ALA A 11 -3.11 2.34 -0.96
CA ALA A 11 -4.14 1.31 -1.01
C ALA A 11 -5.25 1.61 -2.04
N VAL A 12 -5.63 2.88 -2.18
CA VAL A 12 -6.72 3.30 -3.08
C VAL A 12 -6.28 3.30 -4.53
N THR A 13 -5.07 3.77 -4.85
CA THR A 13 -4.59 3.96 -6.23
C THR A 13 -4.74 2.72 -7.13
N PRO A 14 -4.21 1.54 -6.79
CA PRO A 14 -4.31 0.37 -7.68
C PRO A 14 -5.75 -0.13 -7.85
N VAL A 15 -6.56 -0.09 -6.79
CA VAL A 15 -7.98 -0.50 -6.87
C VAL A 15 -8.79 0.47 -7.74
N ALA A 16 -8.52 1.77 -7.60
CA ALA A 16 -9.14 2.80 -8.42
C ALA A 16 -8.73 2.69 -9.89
N ALA A 17 -7.47 2.32 -10.18
CA ALA A 17 -7.01 2.08 -11.54
C ALA A 17 -7.77 0.92 -12.21
N VAL A 18 -7.93 -0.22 -11.50
CA VAL A 18 -8.72 -1.35 -12.00
C VAL A 18 -10.18 -0.96 -12.26
N ALA A 19 -10.81 -0.26 -11.29
CA ALA A 19 -12.19 0.18 -11.45
C ALA A 19 -12.34 1.17 -12.62
N PHE A 20 -11.41 2.10 -12.76
CA PHE A 20 -11.38 3.07 -13.85
C PHE A 20 -11.28 2.38 -15.21
N VAL A 21 -10.31 1.47 -15.40
CA VAL A 21 -10.13 0.75 -16.66
C VAL A 21 -11.34 -0.12 -16.97
N ALA A 22 -11.89 -0.82 -15.98
CA ALA A 22 -13.08 -1.66 -16.16
C ALA A 22 -14.28 -0.82 -16.64
N SER A 23 -14.58 0.31 -15.99
CA SER A 23 -15.65 1.20 -16.44
C SER A 23 -15.35 1.86 -17.79
N TYR A 24 -14.10 2.26 -18.04
CA TYR A 24 -13.69 2.84 -19.33
C TYR A 24 -13.91 1.88 -20.50
N LEU A 25 -13.71 0.58 -20.28
CA LEU A 25 -13.92 -0.47 -21.29
C LEU A 25 -15.36 -1.00 -21.34
N GLY A 26 -16.29 -0.45 -20.53
CA GLY A 26 -17.69 -0.86 -20.49
C GLY A 26 -17.97 -2.14 -19.69
N TYR A 27 -17.04 -2.57 -18.82
CA TYR A 27 -17.21 -3.70 -17.91
C TYR A 27 -17.88 -3.30 -16.59
N ASP A 28 -18.92 -2.46 -16.59
CA ASP A 28 -19.55 -1.96 -15.36
C ASP A 28 -20.13 -3.07 -14.47
N ALA A 29 -20.56 -4.18 -15.08
CA ALA A 29 -20.98 -5.37 -14.35
C ALA A 29 -19.86 -5.95 -13.46
N TRP A 30 -18.59 -5.69 -13.79
CA TRP A 30 -17.40 -6.10 -13.02
C TRP A 30 -17.08 -5.13 -11.87
N VAL A 31 -17.55 -3.89 -11.94
CA VAL A 31 -17.35 -2.83 -10.94
C VAL A 31 -18.45 -2.88 -9.87
N SER A 32 -18.59 -4.03 -9.20
CA SER A 32 -19.52 -4.16 -8.07
C SER A 32 -18.83 -3.79 -6.75
N ARG A 33 -19.62 -3.25 -5.80
CA ARG A 33 -19.14 -2.93 -4.45
C ARG A 33 -18.43 -4.10 -3.80
N ARG A 34 -18.94 -5.33 -3.97
CA ARG A 34 -18.34 -6.54 -3.39
C ARG A 34 -16.96 -6.85 -3.99
N ARG A 35 -16.80 -6.70 -5.31
CA ARG A 35 -15.51 -6.93 -5.98
C ARG A 35 -14.49 -5.86 -5.62
N ILE A 36 -14.89 -4.59 -5.61
CA ILE A 36 -14.01 -3.49 -5.19
C ILE A 36 -13.54 -3.69 -3.74
N LEU A 37 -14.44 -4.02 -2.82
CA LEU A 37 -14.05 -4.27 -1.42
C LEU A 37 -13.12 -5.48 -1.29
N ALA A 38 -13.33 -6.54 -2.08
CA ALA A 38 -12.44 -7.70 -2.09
C ALA A 38 -11.04 -7.34 -2.61
N LEU A 39 -10.93 -6.51 -3.65
CA LEU A 39 -9.65 -6.01 -4.17
C LEU A 39 -8.97 -5.04 -3.20
N ALA A 40 -9.74 -4.22 -2.48
CA ALA A 40 -9.22 -3.28 -1.49
C ALA A 40 -8.76 -3.97 -0.20
N ALA A 41 -9.33 -5.12 0.16
CA ALA A 41 -9.11 -5.75 1.46
C ALA A 41 -7.63 -6.02 1.80
N PRO A 42 -6.79 -6.57 0.91
CA PRO A 42 -5.36 -6.79 1.21
C PRO A 42 -4.61 -5.48 1.48
N LEU A 43 -4.89 -4.42 0.71
CA LEU A 43 -4.20 -3.13 0.86
C LEU A 43 -4.75 -2.30 2.03
N ALA A 44 -6.03 -2.47 2.36
CA ALA A 44 -6.61 -1.94 3.60
C ALA A 44 -5.98 -2.61 4.82
N ALA A 45 -5.78 -3.93 4.80
CA ALA A 45 -5.06 -4.64 5.84
C ALA A 45 -3.61 -4.16 5.96
N LEU A 46 -2.90 -3.97 4.84
CA LEU A 46 -1.56 -3.38 4.84
C LEU A 46 -1.55 -1.98 5.46
N THR A 47 -2.56 -1.16 5.14
CA THR A 47 -2.71 0.18 5.72
C THR A 47 -2.83 0.08 7.24
N LEU A 48 -3.71 -0.77 7.77
CA LEU A 48 -3.85 -0.97 9.22
C LEU A 48 -2.54 -1.46 9.86
N LEU A 49 -1.89 -2.46 9.25
CA LEU A 49 -0.60 -2.98 9.69
C LEU A 49 0.50 -1.92 9.73
N SER A 50 0.46 -0.93 8.83
CA SER A 50 1.45 0.17 8.84
C SER A 50 1.33 1.06 10.08
N TRP A 51 0.11 1.23 10.61
CA TRP A 51 -0.16 2.02 11.81
C TRP A 51 0.12 1.22 13.09
N THR A 52 -0.03 -0.10 13.06
CA THR A 52 0.32 -1.00 14.19
C THR A 52 1.73 -1.57 14.11
N ASN A 53 2.56 -1.06 13.19
CA ASN A 53 3.86 -1.66 12.88
C ASN A 53 4.79 -1.79 14.09
N ASP A 54 4.71 -0.87 15.05
CA ASP A 54 5.58 -0.86 16.23
C ASP A 54 5.40 -2.13 17.11
N TYR A 55 4.29 -2.86 16.96
CA TYR A 55 4.04 -4.10 17.69
C TYR A 55 4.63 -5.35 17.01
N HIS A 56 4.85 -5.33 15.69
CA HIS A 56 5.09 -6.55 14.92
C HIS A 56 6.16 -6.46 13.84
N GLY A 57 6.60 -5.27 13.43
CA GLY A 57 7.65 -5.07 12.42
C GLY A 57 7.31 -5.55 10.99
N LEU A 58 6.13 -6.13 10.74
CA LEU A 58 5.74 -6.70 9.45
C LEU A 58 5.79 -5.72 8.25
N VAL A 59 5.58 -4.42 8.46
CA VAL A 59 5.59 -3.41 7.38
C VAL A 59 6.97 -2.74 7.27
N ARG A 60 7.60 -2.42 8.40
CA ARG A 60 8.97 -1.92 8.47
C ARG A 60 9.69 -2.56 9.64
N THR A 61 10.90 -3.07 9.41
CA THR A 61 11.76 -3.65 10.45
C THR A 61 12.68 -2.62 11.09
N GLY A 62 12.97 -1.52 10.39
CA GLY A 62 13.87 -0.47 10.84
C GLY A 62 13.53 0.89 10.22
N THR A 63 13.82 1.96 10.95
CA THR A 63 13.71 3.34 10.46
C THR A 63 14.80 4.17 11.13
N GLU A 64 15.73 4.68 10.33
CA GLU A 64 16.88 5.44 10.82
C GLU A 64 17.14 6.68 9.95
N LEU A 65 17.80 7.68 10.54
CA LEU A 65 18.32 8.83 9.79
C LEU A 65 19.79 8.57 9.53
N ALA A 66 20.16 8.49 8.25
CA ALA A 66 21.53 8.31 7.82
C ALA A 66 22.08 9.61 7.22
N ALA A 67 23.30 9.98 7.60
CA ALA A 67 24.01 11.08 6.98
C ALA A 67 24.57 10.64 5.62
N TYR A 68 24.32 11.43 4.58
CA TYR A 68 24.82 11.19 3.23
C TYR A 68 25.44 12.49 2.70
N GLY A 69 26.75 12.65 2.92
CA GLY A 69 27.44 13.92 2.65
C GLY A 69 26.95 15.03 3.59
N SER A 70 26.46 16.13 3.02
CA SER A 70 25.83 17.23 3.77
C SER A 70 24.35 17.02 4.06
N GLU A 71 23.73 15.97 3.52
CA GLU A 71 22.29 15.71 3.64
C GLU A 71 21.99 14.66 4.71
N THR A 72 20.79 14.72 5.27
CA THR A 72 20.24 13.67 6.15
C THR A 72 19.07 12.99 5.44
N VAL A 73 19.14 11.67 5.30
CA VAL A 73 18.12 10.89 4.57
C VAL A 73 17.46 9.88 5.51
N LEU A 74 16.16 9.70 5.33
CA LEU A 74 15.38 8.69 6.04
C LEU A 74 15.55 7.33 5.36
N VAL A 75 16.24 6.41 6.03
CA VAL A 75 16.43 5.03 5.60
C VAL A 75 15.39 4.15 6.29
N ARG A 76 14.81 3.22 5.52
CA ARG A 76 13.76 2.31 5.99
C ARG A 76 14.09 0.91 5.55
N GLU A 77 14.03 -0.02 6.48
CA GLU A 77 14.05 -1.44 6.16
C GLU A 77 12.62 -1.96 6.01
N LEU A 78 12.37 -2.71 4.94
CA LEU A 78 11.02 -3.10 4.52
C LEU A 78 10.72 -4.51 5.03
N GLY A 79 9.58 -4.64 5.72
CA GLY A 79 9.12 -5.92 6.26
C GLY A 79 8.40 -6.80 5.24
N PRO A 80 8.10 -8.06 5.59
CA PRO A 80 7.47 -9.02 4.68
C PRO A 80 6.06 -8.60 4.20
N ALA A 81 5.24 -7.98 5.06
CA ALA A 81 3.91 -7.51 4.66
C ALA A 81 4.01 -6.36 3.65
N TRP A 82 5.05 -5.53 3.74
CA TRP A 82 5.30 -4.49 2.75
C TRP A 82 5.54 -5.09 1.37
N TRP A 83 6.40 -6.10 1.26
CA TRP A 83 6.68 -6.78 -0.01
C TRP A 83 5.43 -7.46 -0.60
N ALA A 84 4.62 -8.11 0.26
CA ALA A 84 3.35 -8.71 -0.17
C ALA A 84 2.38 -7.65 -0.71
N GLY A 85 2.26 -6.51 -0.01
CA GLY A 85 1.43 -5.38 -0.45
C GLY A 85 1.91 -4.74 -1.74
N TRP A 86 3.23 -4.58 -1.88
CA TRP A 86 3.86 -4.09 -3.12
C TRP A 86 3.56 -5.03 -4.28
N LEU A 87 3.85 -6.33 -4.13
CA LEU A 87 3.58 -7.31 -5.19
C LEU A 87 2.10 -7.33 -5.58
N TYR A 88 1.19 -7.31 -4.59
CA TYR A 88 -0.23 -7.24 -4.85
C TYR A 88 -0.62 -5.97 -5.63
N SER A 89 -0.05 -4.81 -5.30
CA SER A 89 -0.29 -3.57 -6.06
C SER A 89 0.22 -3.66 -7.51
N GLN A 90 1.34 -4.34 -7.76
CA GLN A 90 1.86 -4.54 -9.12
C GLN A 90 1.01 -5.51 -9.94
N VAL A 91 0.26 -6.42 -9.29
CA VAL A 91 -0.69 -7.30 -9.99
C VAL A 91 -1.96 -6.56 -10.40
N LEU A 92 -2.32 -5.48 -9.70
CA LEU A 92 -3.50 -4.68 -10.01
C LEU A 92 -3.24 -3.58 -11.07
N LEU A 93 -1.98 -3.19 -11.27
CA LEU A 93 -1.56 -2.13 -12.21
C LEU A 93 -1.02 -2.73 -13.50
#